data_AF-A0A4S2RFS2-F1
#
_entry.id   AF-A0A4S2RFS2-F1
#
_cell.length_a   1.000
_cell.length_b   1.000
_cell.length_c   1.000
_cell.angle_alpha   90.00
_cell.angle_beta   90.00
_cell.angle_gamma   90.00
#
_symmetry.space_group_name_H-M   'P 1'
#
loop_
_entity.id
_entity.type
_entity.pdbx_description
1 polymer ?
#
loop_
_entity_poly.entity_id
_entity_poly.type
_entity_poly.pdbx_seq_one_letter_code
_entity_poly.pdbx_strand_id
1 'polypeptide(L)'
;MSMLREDQDAEEVAPWRPGDGPKPAVHVFPPSERPMLRVRTQGRWHTTVVLARYDHHDGRAAYQVDINLTIDGLHHVGTSRTYWWNPKAMKPVRPGTR
;
A
#
# COMPACT_ATOMS: atom_id res chain seq x y z
N MET A 1 -24.12 -19.62 13.80
CA MET A 1 -23.50 -18.29 13.99
C MET A 1 -22.22 -18.25 13.18
N SER A 2 -22.26 -17.70 11.96
CA SER A 2 -21.05 -17.50 11.16
C SER A 2 -20.32 -16.28 11.71
N MET A 3 -19.09 -16.46 12.19
CA MET A 3 -18.17 -15.36 12.53
C MET A 3 -18.00 -14.49 11.29
N LEU A 4 -18.41 -13.22 11.40
CA LEU A 4 -18.01 -12.19 10.45
C LEU A 4 -16.48 -12.17 10.47
N ARG A 5 -15.84 -12.57 9.37
CA ARG A 5 -14.41 -12.36 9.20
C ARG A 5 -14.20 -10.85 9.26
N GLU A 6 -13.61 -10.35 10.34
CA GLU A 6 -13.12 -8.99 10.35
C GLU A 6 -12.03 -8.88 9.28
N ASP A 7 -12.36 -8.20 8.20
CA ASP A 7 -11.39 -7.85 7.17
C ASP A 7 -10.32 -6.94 7.82
N GLN A 8 -9.08 -7.44 7.88
CA GLN A 8 -7.93 -6.76 8.48
C GLN A 8 -7.51 -5.54 7.65
N ASP A 9 -7.14 -4.44 8.33
CA ASP A 9 -6.50 -3.28 7.71
C ASP A 9 -5.04 -3.59 7.33
N ALA A 10 -4.51 -2.82 6.38
CA ALA A 10 -3.12 -2.94 5.95
C ALA A 10 -2.17 -2.46 7.06
N GLU A 11 -1.05 -3.18 7.21
CA GLU A 11 -0.02 -2.88 8.22
C GLU A 11 1.04 -1.96 7.61
N GLU A 12 1.25 -0.79 8.23
CA GLU A 12 2.25 0.18 7.78
C GLU A 12 3.66 -0.31 8.12
N VAL A 13 4.58 -0.12 7.17
CA VAL A 13 6.00 -0.48 7.32
C VAL A 13 6.73 0.66 8.03
N ALA A 14 7.40 0.33 9.13
CA ALA A 14 8.31 1.27 9.77
C ALA A 14 9.47 1.64 8.83
N PRO A 15 9.98 2.89 8.87
CA PRO A 15 11.16 3.26 8.11
C PRO A 15 12.35 2.34 8.44
N TRP A 16 13.00 1.80 7.40
CA TRP A 16 14.16 0.94 7.56
C TRP A 16 15.29 1.65 8.32
N ARG A 17 15.97 0.89 9.18
CA ARG A 17 17.18 1.30 9.90
C ARG A 17 18.29 0.26 9.71
N PRO A 18 19.58 0.64 9.85
CA PRO A 18 20.70 -0.30 9.70
C PRO A 18 20.64 -1.56 10.58
N GLY A 19 19.95 -1.51 11.72
CA GLY A 19 19.76 -2.67 12.61
C GLY A 19 18.73 -3.70 12.13
N ASP A 20 17.91 -3.38 11.12
CA ASP A 20 16.82 -4.23 10.63
C ASP A 20 17.31 -5.26 9.58
N GLY A 21 18.63 -5.35 9.38
CA GLY A 21 19.26 -6.16 8.35
C GLY A 21 19.51 -5.39 7.05
N PRO A 22 19.79 -6.09 5.94
CA PRO A 22 20.09 -5.47 4.65
C PRO A 22 18.98 -4.49 4.20
N LYS A 23 19.41 -3.38 3.60
CA LYS A 23 18.49 -2.39 3.03
C LYS A 23 17.61 -3.04 1.94
N PRO A 24 16.30 -2.79 1.91
CA PRO A 24 15.44 -3.33 0.87
C PRO A 24 15.84 -2.79 -0.51
N ALA A 25 15.69 -3.65 -1.53
CA ALA A 25 15.77 -3.20 -2.92
C ALA A 25 14.49 -2.41 -3.24
N VAL A 26 14.63 -1.26 -3.90
CA VAL A 26 13.51 -0.36 -4.18
C VAL A 26 13.33 -0.21 -5.68
N HIS A 27 12.15 -0.55 -6.17
CA HIS A 27 11.72 -0.28 -7.52
C HIS A 27 10.70 0.86 -7.53
N VAL A 28 11.08 2.01 -8.07
CA VAL A 28 10.19 3.17 -8.21
C VAL A 28 9.51 3.10 -9.58
N PHE A 29 8.18 3.17 -9.59
CA PHE A 29 7.41 3.15 -10.84
C PHE A 29 7.42 4.54 -11.48
N PRO A 30 7.77 4.66 -12.77
CA PRO A 30 7.69 5.93 -13.48
C PRO A 30 6.22 6.38 -13.56
N PRO A 31 5.93 7.70 -13.60
CA PRO A 31 4.55 8.22 -13.57
C PRO A 31 3.59 7.58 -14.59
N SER A 32 4.08 7.22 -15.77
CA SER A 32 3.30 6.61 -16.86
C SER A 32 2.96 5.13 -16.65
N GLU A 33 3.59 4.44 -15.70
CA GLU A 33 3.48 2.99 -15.50
C GLU A 33 3.05 2.62 -14.08
N ARG A 34 2.57 3.60 -13.29
CA ARG A 34 2.20 3.36 -11.90
C ARG A 34 1.01 2.42 -11.81
N PRO A 35 1.16 1.24 -11.18
CA PRO A 35 0.03 0.36 -10.98
C PRO A 35 -0.93 0.95 -9.94
N MET A 36 -2.19 0.54 -10.02
CA MET A 36 -3.21 0.91 -9.05
C MET A 36 -3.44 -0.25 -8.07
N LEU A 37 -3.69 0.09 -6.81
CA LEU A 37 -3.88 -0.87 -5.74
C LEU A 37 -5.08 -0.47 -4.89
N ARG A 38 -5.90 -1.44 -4.49
CA ARG A 38 -6.87 -1.23 -3.41
C ARG A 38 -6.22 -1.61 -2.09
N VAL A 39 -6.27 -0.71 -1.11
CA VAL A 39 -5.72 -0.89 0.24
C VAL A 39 -6.84 -0.66 1.25
N ARG A 40 -6.96 -1.53 2.24
CA ARG A 40 -7.90 -1.35 3.36
C ARG A 40 -7.21 -0.59 4.50
N THR A 41 -7.75 0.55 4.90
CA THR A 41 -7.27 1.36 6.03
C THR A 41 -8.44 1.98 6.75
N GLN A 42 -8.39 2.06 8.08
CA GLN A 42 -9.47 2.59 8.92
C GLN A 42 -10.82 1.91 8.61
N GLY A 43 -10.79 0.59 8.37
CA GLY A 43 -11.97 -0.21 8.04
C GLY A 43 -12.58 0.04 6.66
N ARG A 44 -11.97 0.86 5.80
CA ARG A 44 -12.47 1.21 4.46
C ARG A 44 -11.47 0.84 3.37
N TRP A 45 -11.98 0.50 2.18
CA TRP A 45 -11.14 0.25 1.01
C TRP A 45 -10.90 1.55 0.24
N HIS A 46 -9.65 1.86 -0.03
CA HIS A 46 -9.21 3.00 -0.82
C HIS A 46 -8.51 2.52 -2.08
N THR A 47 -8.80 3.16 -3.21
CA THR A 47 -8.02 2.96 -4.44
C THR A 47 -6.87 3.96 -4.44
N THR A 48 -5.65 3.46 -4.56
CA THR A 48 -4.41 4.23 -4.46
C THR A 48 -3.52 3.97 -5.66
N VAL A 49 -2.58 4.89 -5.89
CA VAL A 49 -1.53 4.75 -6.91
C VAL A 49 -0.28 4.23 -6.22
N VAL A 50 0.35 3.19 -6.78
CA VAL A 50 1.62 2.66 -6.27
C VAL A 50 2.77 3.50 -6.82
N LEU A 51 3.60 4.01 -5.91
CA LEU A 51 4.77 4.81 -6.23
C LEU A 51 6.03 3.94 -6.31
N ALA A 52 6.18 2.98 -5.39
CA ALA A 52 7.33 2.10 -5.34
C ALA A 52 7.01 0.74 -4.71
N ARG A 53 7.79 -0.28 -5.08
CA ARG A 53 7.84 -1.59 -4.44
C ARG A 53 9.19 -1.73 -3.70
N TYR A 54 9.12 -2.26 -2.49
CA TYR A 54 10.26 -2.57 -1.64
C TYR A 54 10.33 -4.09 -1.49
N ASP A 55 11.42 -4.69 -1.93
CA ASP A 55 11.70 -6.10 -1.72
C ASP A 55 12.67 -6.23 -0.54
N HIS A 56 12.15 -6.74 0.59
CA HIS A 56 12.93 -6.95 1.80
C HIS A 56 13.68 -8.29 1.75
N HIS A 57 14.79 -8.36 2.48
CA HIS A 57 15.69 -9.52 2.45
C HIS A 57 15.05 -10.82 2.97
N ASP A 58 13.98 -10.72 3.76
CA ASP A 58 13.19 -11.84 4.29
C ASP A 58 12.16 -12.37 3.29
N GLY A 59 12.16 -11.83 2.06
CA GLY A 59 11.23 -12.21 0.98
C GLY A 59 9.87 -11.51 1.06
N ARG A 60 9.63 -10.63 2.05
CA ARG A 60 8.41 -9.83 2.10
C ARG A 60 8.51 -8.64 1.14
N ALA A 61 7.37 -8.25 0.60
CA ALA A 61 7.25 -7.06 -0.22
C ALA A 61 6.43 -5.99 0.50
N ALA A 62 6.82 -4.73 0.33
CA ALA A 62 6.02 -3.59 0.73
C ALA A 62 5.75 -2.65 -0.46
N TYR A 63 4.64 -1.94 -0.41
CA TYR A 63 4.23 -1.02 -1.47
C TYR A 63 4.03 0.38 -0.89
N GLN A 64 4.78 1.34 -1.41
CA GLN A 64 4.53 2.75 -1.16
C GLN A 64 3.40 3.22 -2.08
N VAL A 65 2.36 3.79 -1.49
CA VAL A 65 1.17 4.26 -2.17
C VAL A 65 0.92 5.72 -1.87
N ASP A 66 0.37 6.44 -2.83
CA ASP A 66 -0.22 7.75 -2.61
C ASP A 66 -1.68 7.58 -2.19
N ILE A 67 -2.00 7.98 -0.96
CA ILE A 67 -3.38 7.98 -0.47
C ILE A 67 -3.93 9.41 -0.59
N ASN A 68 -4.85 9.58 -1.54
CA ASN A 68 -5.75 10.72 -1.53
C ASN A 68 -6.77 10.54 -0.39
N LEU A 69 -6.42 10.96 0.83
CA LEU A 69 -7.39 11.10 1.91
C LEU A 69 -8.16 12.40 1.70
N THR A 70 -9.49 12.31 1.59
CA THR A 70 -10.37 13.46 1.78
C THR A 70 -10.55 13.62 3.29
N ILE A 71 -9.84 14.56 3.90
CA ILE A 71 -10.06 14.98 5.29
C ILE A 71 -10.94 16.23 5.22
N ASP A 72 -11.95 16.36 6.09
CA ASP A 72 -12.96 17.42 6.12
C ASP A 72 -12.45 18.79 5.63
N GLY A 73 -12.77 19.15 4.38
CA GLY A 73 -12.45 20.43 3.75
C GLY A 73 -11.03 20.58 3.17
N LEU A 74 -10.12 19.62 3.41
CA LEU A 74 -8.79 19.56 2.80
C LEU A 74 -8.77 18.50 1.70
N HIS A 75 -8.92 18.96 0.46
CA HIS A 75 -8.68 18.15 -0.72
C HIS A 75 -7.16 17.99 -0.95
N HIS A 76 -6.70 16.78 -1.26
CA HIS A 76 -5.35 16.51 -1.78
C HIS A 76 -4.16 16.78 -0.85
N VAL A 77 -4.24 16.47 0.44
CA VAL A 77 -3.01 16.28 1.24
C VAL A 77 -2.41 14.92 0.88
N GLY A 78 -1.77 14.85 -0.29
CA GLY A 78 -1.13 13.65 -0.83
C GLY A 78 -0.12 13.13 0.17
N THR A 79 -0.50 12.07 0.90
CA THR A 79 0.35 11.51 1.94
C THR A 79 0.76 10.12 1.48
N SER A 80 2.04 9.97 1.17
CA SER A 80 2.59 8.66 0.85
C SER A 80 2.69 7.80 2.11
N ARG A 81 2.22 6.56 2.03
CA ARG A 81 2.31 5.54 3.08
C ARG A 81 2.87 4.25 2.49
N THR A 82 3.60 3.47 3.27
CA THR A 82 4.17 2.21 2.81
C THR A 82 3.57 1.06 3.60
N TYR A 83 2.96 0.09 2.93
CA TYR A 83 2.29 -1.04 3.60
C TYR A 83 2.92 -2.37 3.21
N TRP A 84 2.97 -3.31 4.16
CA TRP A 84 3.30 -4.69 3.88
C TRP A 84 2.25 -5.31 2.98
N TRP A 85 2.70 -6.03 1.93
CA TRP A 85 1.79 -6.80 1.09
C TRP A 85 1.03 -7.81 1.93
N ASN A 86 -0.30 -7.69 1.93
CA ASN A 86 -1.19 -8.66 2.55
C ASN A 86 -2.43 -8.84 1.65
N PRO A 87 -2.65 -10.03 1.05
CA PRO A 87 -3.78 -10.25 0.13
C PRO A 87 -5.16 -10.13 0.81
N LYS A 88 -5.22 -10.14 2.15
CA LYS A 88 -6.47 -9.87 2.89
C LYS A 88 -6.81 -8.37 2.95
N ALA A 89 -5.80 -7.50 2.93
CA ALA A 89 -5.93 -6.06 3.07
C ALA A 89 -5.58 -5.27 1.79
N MET A 90 -5.07 -5.96 0.75
CA MET A 90 -4.58 -5.34 -0.49
C MET A 90 -4.99 -6.17 -1.71
N LYS A 91 -5.43 -5.48 -2.77
CA LYS A 91 -5.87 -6.11 -4.04
C LYS A 91 -5.38 -5.31 -5.24
N PRO A 92 -4.69 -5.93 -6.23
CA PRO A 92 -4.32 -5.22 -7.45
C PRO A 92 -5.59 -4.76 -8.17
N VAL A 93 -5.59 -3.53 -8.66
CA VAL A 93 -6.63 -3.08 -9.57
C VAL A 93 -6.22 -3.56 -10.96
N ARG A 94 -7.04 -4.42 -11.57
CA ARG A 94 -6.83 -4.78 -12.97
C ARG A 94 -7.00 -3.50 -13.80
N PRO A 95 -6.08 -3.19 -14.73
CA PRO A 95 -6.38 -2.20 -15.76
C PRO A 95 -7.70 -2.62 -16.39
N GLY A 96 -8.69 -1.73 -16.39
CA GLY A 96 -9.95 -2.01 -17.05
C GLY A 96 -9.66 -2.31 -18.52
N THR A 97 -10.02 -3.52 -18.96
CA THR A 97 -10.47 -3.70 -20.34
C THR A 97 -11.58 -2.69 -20.53
N ARG A 98 -11.32 -1.70 -21.37
CA ARG A 98 -12.23 -0.60 -21.66
C ARG A 98 -13.56 -1.11 -22.21
#